data_AF-A0A6P4ZCH0-F1
#
_entry.id   AF-A0A6P4ZCH0-F1
#
_cell.length_a   1.000
_cell.length_b   1.000
_cell.length_c   1.000
_cell.angle_alpha   90.00
_cell.angle_beta   90.00
_cell.angle_gamma   90.00
#
_symmetry.space_group_name_H-M   'P 1'
#
loop_
_entity.id
_entity.type
_entity.pdbx_description
1 polymer ?
#
loop_
_entity_poly.entity_id
_entity_poly.type
_entity_poly.pdbx_seq_one_letter_code
_entity_poly.pdbx_strand_id
1 'polypeptide(L)'
;MRRTPGYCWDMLVRTVVCKETIYEQLVEKIWDGNLPRCDKGYAWKDKKCIPMDQCRSITTKEECCSLSLHHPESCRVGDGASYRGTVSVTRTGKTCQRWDSQTPHSHTRTPENFPSSGLEQNYCRNPDGDPEGLWCYTTDPGSRWEYCNVPPCVANCPANSHWLQHGSACRPSCDDPSPKCTKGTRTNVPAGCHCETGHVWEGDVCVPLSDCPARSCQQGGKTYQLGETWARQDVPGTTCSCSQNGTVHCERKKCPHGELIGKDGMWTCKKPGKVVCPKGYSKPRAHGRDRRFLCYRFEKRPTTYRQATDTCRAEGGRLVTTRDKKSRDQVLIRFRKTRQSTVWIGLSDQETEEKLMWSDGVPYSVNSWYMRSSNTPDNDCAYVSRLHGYKWLLGECSSKRAFLCELDLFATSRED
;
A
#
# COMPACT_ATOMS: atom_id res chain seq x y z
N MET A 1 15.35 -23.05 -28.20
CA MET A 1 14.51 -24.27 -28.14
C MET A 1 14.29 -24.66 -26.68
N ARG A 2 13.01 -24.87 -26.29
CA ARG A 2 12.41 -25.67 -25.17
C ARG A 2 12.98 -25.49 -23.74
N ARG A 3 12.31 -24.88 -22.72
CA ARG A 3 11.07 -25.15 -21.92
C ARG A 3 11.00 -26.49 -21.17
N THR A 4 10.94 -26.44 -19.82
CA THR A 4 9.88 -26.96 -18.89
C THR A 4 10.19 -26.63 -17.40
N PRO A 5 9.21 -26.65 -16.44
CA PRO A 5 9.04 -25.61 -15.39
C PRO A 5 8.81 -26.05 -13.91
N GLY A 6 8.89 -25.08 -12.96
CA GLY A 6 8.10 -24.90 -11.70
C GLY A 6 8.35 -25.88 -10.52
N TYR A 7 8.29 -25.56 -9.22
CA TYR A 7 7.69 -24.46 -8.43
C TYR A 7 8.38 -24.34 -7.05
N CYS A 8 8.29 -23.16 -6.42
CA CYS A 8 8.67 -22.86 -5.04
C CYS A 8 7.86 -23.67 -4.00
N TRP A 9 8.54 -24.22 -2.99
CA TRP A 9 7.95 -24.56 -1.69
C TRP A 9 8.73 -23.85 -0.59
N ASP A 10 8.29 -22.64 -0.27
CA ASP A 10 8.61 -21.99 1.00
C ASP A 10 7.37 -21.22 1.48
N MET A 11 7.20 -21.13 2.79
CA MET A 11 6.09 -20.57 3.56
C MET A 11 4.85 -21.45 3.74
N LEU A 12 4.92 -22.36 4.70
CA LEU A 12 3.88 -22.60 5.71
C LEU A 12 4.51 -23.42 6.85
N VAL A 13 4.01 -23.23 8.08
CA VAL A 13 4.43 -23.93 9.32
C VAL A 13 5.57 -23.24 10.12
N ARG A 14 5.21 -22.26 10.97
CA ARG A 14 5.97 -21.96 12.20
C ARG A 14 5.46 -22.80 13.37
N THR A 15 5.42 -24.12 13.19
CA THR A 15 5.41 -25.08 14.29
C THR A 15 6.55 -26.06 14.00
N VAL A 16 7.70 -25.82 14.62
CA VAL A 16 8.79 -26.78 14.82
C VAL A 16 9.19 -27.59 13.57
N VAL A 17 10.21 -27.11 12.85
CA VAL A 17 10.79 -27.79 11.67
C VAL A 17 11.68 -28.93 12.14
N CYS A 18 11.30 -30.18 11.89
CA CYS A 18 12.23 -31.30 12.02
C CYS A 18 13.31 -31.18 10.92
N LYS A 19 14.59 -31.42 11.24
CA LYS A 19 15.56 -31.76 10.18
C LYS A 19 15.07 -33.02 9.47
N GLU A 20 15.13 -33.03 8.14
CA GLU A 20 14.69 -34.16 7.30
C GLU A 20 15.31 -35.50 7.76
N THR A 21 16.58 -35.47 8.14
CA THR A 21 17.31 -36.63 8.70
C THR A 21 16.80 -37.12 10.05
N ILE A 22 16.19 -36.25 10.87
CA ILE A 22 15.58 -36.61 12.16
C ILE A 22 14.17 -37.14 11.95
N TYR A 23 13.43 -36.55 10.99
CA TYR A 23 12.09 -36.99 10.62
C TYR A 23 12.10 -38.44 10.09
N GLU A 24 13.00 -38.77 9.16
CA GLU A 24 13.13 -40.13 8.62
C GLU A 24 13.50 -41.14 9.72
N GLN A 25 14.45 -40.81 10.60
CA GLN A 25 14.84 -41.68 11.73
C GLN A 25 13.74 -41.89 12.78
N LEU A 26 12.87 -40.89 12.97
CA LEU A 26 11.72 -40.97 13.89
C LEU A 26 10.60 -41.82 13.29
N VAL A 27 10.28 -41.63 12.01
CA VAL A 27 9.23 -42.39 11.32
C VAL A 27 9.57 -43.87 11.31
N GLU A 28 10.79 -44.26 10.92
CA GLU A 28 11.22 -45.66 10.91
C GLU A 28 11.17 -46.30 12.32
N LYS A 29 11.67 -45.61 13.36
CA LYS A 29 11.71 -46.16 14.73
C LYS A 29 10.35 -46.20 15.43
N ILE A 30 9.43 -45.30 15.08
CA ILE A 30 8.03 -45.34 15.53
C ILE A 30 7.28 -46.48 14.82
N TRP A 31 7.62 -46.79 13.57
CA TRP A 31 7.02 -47.86 12.78
C TRP A 31 7.54 -49.25 13.19
N ASP A 32 8.80 -49.36 13.61
CA ASP A 32 9.40 -50.58 14.18
C ASP A 32 9.02 -50.84 15.65
N GLY A 33 8.22 -49.97 16.28
CA GLY A 33 7.75 -50.12 17.66
C GLY A 33 8.79 -49.83 18.75
N ASN A 34 9.96 -49.29 18.39
CA ASN A 34 11.08 -49.05 19.30
C ASN A 34 10.98 -47.74 20.11
N LEU A 35 10.00 -46.89 19.83
CA LEU A 35 9.81 -45.57 20.45
C LEU A 35 8.31 -45.23 20.66
N PRO A 36 7.89 -44.70 21.84
CA PRO A 36 6.48 -44.41 22.16
C PRO A 36 5.96 -43.12 21.49
N ARG A 37 4.75 -43.14 20.89
CA ARG A 37 4.15 -41.94 20.28
C ARG A 37 3.81 -40.88 21.34
N CYS A 38 4.08 -39.60 21.05
CA CYS A 38 3.75 -38.49 21.97
C CYS A 38 2.28 -38.09 21.87
N ASP A 39 1.65 -37.87 23.02
CA ASP A 39 0.26 -37.40 23.12
C ASP A 39 0.08 -35.94 22.68
N LYS A 40 -1.18 -35.58 22.41
CA LYS A 40 -1.57 -34.21 22.05
C LYS A 40 -1.08 -33.22 23.11
N GLY A 41 -0.30 -32.23 22.70
CA GLY A 41 0.32 -31.24 23.59
C GLY A 41 1.78 -31.52 23.96
N TYR A 42 2.36 -32.62 23.47
CA TYR A 42 3.76 -32.97 23.66
C TYR A 42 4.50 -33.06 22.31
N ALA A 43 5.81 -32.82 22.32
CA ALA A 43 6.71 -32.90 21.17
C ALA A 43 7.92 -33.78 21.50
N TRP A 44 8.48 -34.45 20.50
CA TRP A 44 9.71 -35.23 20.63
C TRP A 44 10.93 -34.34 20.76
N LYS A 45 11.80 -34.63 21.74
CA LYS A 45 13.16 -34.10 21.86
C LYS A 45 14.07 -35.20 22.47
N ASP A 46 15.23 -35.45 21.90
CA ASP A 46 16.23 -36.40 22.43
C ASP A 46 15.66 -37.79 22.79
N LYS A 47 14.81 -38.33 21.92
CA LYS A 47 14.10 -39.61 22.13
C LYS A 47 13.19 -39.61 23.37
N LYS A 48 12.60 -38.48 23.77
CA LYS A 48 11.54 -38.40 24.78
C LYS A 48 10.44 -37.41 24.37
N CYS A 49 9.25 -37.59 24.93
CA CYS A 49 8.14 -36.63 24.79
C CYS A 49 8.27 -35.54 25.85
N ILE A 50 8.30 -34.28 25.43
CA ILE A 50 8.31 -33.10 26.30
C ILE A 50 7.11 -32.21 26.01
N PRO A 51 6.54 -31.49 27.00
CA PRO A 51 5.46 -30.54 26.79
C PRO A 51 5.77 -29.48 25.70
N MET A 52 4.79 -29.15 24.86
CA MET A 52 4.95 -28.24 23.72
C MET A 52 5.38 -26.81 24.12
N ASP A 53 4.98 -26.34 25.29
CA ASP A 53 5.40 -25.06 25.87
C ASP A 53 6.89 -25.03 26.22
N GLN A 54 7.46 -26.15 26.67
CA GLN A 54 8.89 -26.29 26.90
C GLN A 54 9.68 -26.23 25.58
N CYS A 55 9.14 -26.77 24.48
CA CYS A 55 9.75 -26.62 23.15
C CYS A 55 9.77 -25.17 22.63
N ARG A 56 8.77 -24.35 22.98
CA ARG A 56 8.68 -22.95 22.52
C ARG A 56 9.79 -22.05 23.08
N SER A 57 10.46 -22.49 24.15
CA SER A 57 11.51 -21.73 24.85
C SER A 57 12.94 -22.04 24.38
N ILE A 58 13.12 -23.00 23.46
CA ILE A 58 14.43 -23.47 22.99
C ILE A 58 14.86 -22.66 21.75
N THR A 59 16.04 -22.04 21.81
CA THR A 59 16.56 -21.08 20.82
C THR A 59 17.09 -21.70 19.53
N THR A 60 17.44 -22.98 19.53
CA THR A 60 17.79 -23.75 18.33
C THR A 60 16.55 -24.47 17.81
N LYS A 61 15.96 -23.96 16.73
CA LYS A 61 14.71 -24.44 16.11
C LYS A 61 14.73 -25.89 15.55
N GLU A 62 15.78 -26.66 15.83
CA GLU A 62 16.13 -27.90 15.12
C GLU A 62 16.02 -29.17 15.98
N GLU A 63 15.64 -29.07 17.27
CA GLU A 63 15.69 -30.20 18.22
C GLU A 63 14.33 -30.76 18.65
N CYS A 64 13.22 -30.06 18.38
CA CYS A 64 11.88 -30.52 18.73
C CYS A 64 11.17 -31.10 17.50
N CYS A 65 10.23 -32.04 17.68
CA CYS A 65 9.38 -32.58 16.61
C CYS A 65 7.95 -32.84 17.11
N SER A 66 6.95 -32.10 16.63
CA SER A 66 5.53 -32.36 16.95
C SER A 66 4.84 -33.06 15.79
N LEU A 67 4.64 -34.38 15.90
CA LEU A 67 3.84 -35.14 14.94
C LEU A 67 2.35 -34.93 15.22
N SER A 68 1.82 -33.72 15.00
CA SER A 68 0.37 -33.50 15.03
C SER A 68 -0.24 -33.97 13.71
N LEU A 69 -0.39 -35.28 13.58
CA LEU A 69 -1.22 -35.89 12.55
C LEU A 69 -2.56 -36.28 13.19
N HIS A 70 -3.64 -35.64 12.73
CA HIS A 70 -4.97 -36.25 12.77
C HIS A 70 -4.85 -37.68 12.25
N HIS A 71 -5.36 -38.66 13.00
CA HIS A 71 -5.28 -40.10 12.69
C HIS A 71 -5.44 -40.39 11.18
N PRO A 72 -4.35 -40.73 10.47
CA PRO A 72 -4.40 -41.16 9.05
C PRO A 72 -5.22 -42.44 8.85
N GLU A 73 -5.67 -43.06 9.94
CA GLU A 73 -6.36 -44.34 9.96
C GLU A 73 -7.88 -44.23 9.73
N SER A 74 -8.49 -43.05 9.95
CA SER A 74 -9.95 -42.89 9.92
C SER A 74 -10.53 -42.16 8.70
N CYS A 75 -9.70 -41.62 7.80
CA CYS A 75 -10.16 -40.84 6.65
C CYS A 75 -9.20 -40.91 5.45
N ARG A 76 -9.70 -40.58 4.24
CA ARG A 76 -8.94 -40.65 2.97
C ARG A 76 -8.62 -39.28 2.38
N VAL A 77 -7.43 -39.11 1.78
CA VAL A 77 -7.07 -37.92 0.99
C VAL A 77 -7.16 -38.25 -0.49
N GLY A 78 -7.77 -37.38 -1.30
CA GLY A 78 -7.93 -37.61 -2.73
C GLY A 78 -8.71 -38.89 -3.04
N ASP A 79 -8.18 -39.69 -3.95
CA ASP A 79 -8.68 -41.03 -4.33
C ASP A 79 -8.39 -42.11 -3.25
N GLY A 80 -7.62 -41.78 -2.22
CA GLY A 80 -7.25 -42.71 -1.16
C GLY A 80 -6.12 -43.69 -1.52
N ALA A 81 -5.36 -43.46 -2.61
CA ALA A 81 -4.21 -44.30 -2.96
C ALA A 81 -3.15 -44.35 -1.84
N SER A 82 -3.00 -43.25 -1.10
CA SER A 82 -2.10 -43.13 0.05
C SER A 82 -2.69 -43.58 1.39
N TYR A 83 -3.97 -43.99 1.44
CA TYR A 83 -4.61 -44.41 2.68
C TYR A 83 -3.97 -45.69 3.23
N ARG A 84 -3.65 -45.69 4.52
CA ARG A 84 -3.04 -46.82 5.23
C ARG A 84 -3.79 -47.18 6.53
N GLY A 85 -5.04 -46.74 6.67
CA GLY A 85 -5.87 -47.13 7.81
C GLY A 85 -6.37 -48.57 7.78
N THR A 86 -7.12 -48.94 8.81
CA THR A 86 -7.44 -50.34 9.14
C THR A 86 -8.91 -50.72 8.88
N VAL A 87 -9.68 -49.87 8.18
CA VAL A 87 -11.05 -50.21 7.78
C VAL A 87 -11.03 -51.48 6.93
N SER A 88 -11.79 -52.49 7.33
CA SER A 88 -11.81 -53.85 6.73
C SER A 88 -13.24 -54.34 6.44
N VAL A 89 -14.17 -53.41 6.28
CA VAL A 89 -15.58 -53.65 5.93
C VAL A 89 -16.02 -52.74 4.79
N THR A 90 -16.86 -53.27 3.91
CA THR A 90 -17.38 -52.55 2.73
C THR A 90 -18.49 -51.57 3.12
N ARG A 91 -18.93 -50.72 2.19
CA ARG A 91 -20.01 -49.74 2.42
C ARG A 91 -21.35 -50.39 2.81
N THR A 92 -21.60 -51.62 2.39
CA THR A 92 -22.77 -52.41 2.82
C THR A 92 -22.49 -53.36 4.01
N GLY A 93 -21.31 -53.27 4.62
CA GLY A 93 -20.96 -54.02 5.83
C GLY A 93 -20.42 -55.43 5.60
N LYS A 94 -20.02 -55.79 4.37
CA LYS A 94 -19.38 -57.08 4.10
C LYS A 94 -17.94 -57.08 4.62
N THR A 95 -17.51 -58.18 5.22
CA THR A 95 -16.12 -58.35 5.64
C THR A 95 -15.20 -58.44 4.42
N CYS A 96 -14.08 -57.72 4.45
CA CYS A 96 -13.08 -57.81 3.40
C CYS A 96 -12.31 -59.14 3.45
N GLN A 97 -12.01 -59.71 2.29
CA GLN A 97 -11.06 -60.79 2.09
C GLN A 97 -9.64 -60.24 2.20
N ARG A 98 -8.71 -61.02 2.79
CA ARG A 98 -7.30 -60.64 2.85
C ARG A 98 -6.68 -60.58 1.46
N TRP A 99 -5.81 -59.61 1.23
CA TRP A 99 -5.12 -59.42 -0.06
C TRP A 99 -4.13 -60.54 -0.40
N ASP A 100 -3.68 -61.31 0.58
CA ASP A 100 -2.85 -62.50 0.40
C ASP A 100 -3.67 -63.80 0.26
N SER A 101 -5.00 -63.74 0.43
CA SER A 101 -5.89 -64.89 0.27
C SER A 101 -6.41 -65.01 -1.17
N GLN A 102 -6.53 -66.24 -1.65
CA GLN A 102 -7.10 -66.56 -2.96
C GLN A 102 -8.52 -67.17 -2.87
N THR A 103 -9.17 -67.04 -1.71
CA THR A 103 -10.52 -67.60 -1.45
C THR A 103 -11.33 -66.63 -0.58
N PRO A 104 -12.64 -66.41 -0.86
CA PRO A 104 -13.45 -67.01 -1.94
C PRO A 104 -13.13 -66.50 -3.34
N HIS A 105 -12.49 -65.33 -3.47
CA HIS A 105 -12.21 -64.73 -4.77
C HIS A 105 -10.72 -64.80 -5.09
N SER A 106 -10.33 -65.58 -6.10
CA SER A 106 -8.96 -65.53 -6.61
C SER A 106 -8.70 -64.22 -7.37
N HIS A 107 -7.54 -63.60 -7.19
CA HIS A 107 -7.16 -62.32 -7.79
C HIS A 107 -5.65 -62.09 -7.90
N THR A 108 -5.25 -61.15 -8.75
CA THR A 108 -3.84 -60.78 -9.01
C THR A 108 -3.33 -59.62 -8.15
N ARG A 109 -4.21 -58.89 -7.47
CA ARG A 109 -3.83 -57.78 -6.58
C ARG A 109 -3.40 -58.28 -5.21
N THR A 110 -2.18 -58.78 -5.13
CA THR A 110 -1.57 -59.30 -3.90
C THR A 110 -0.43 -58.39 -3.44
N PRO A 111 0.01 -58.49 -2.17
CA PRO A 111 1.16 -57.74 -1.67
C PRO A 111 2.42 -57.93 -2.52
N GLU A 112 2.62 -59.13 -3.08
CA GLU A 112 3.79 -59.46 -3.90
C GLU A 112 3.74 -58.73 -5.26
N ASN A 113 2.56 -58.62 -5.86
CA ASN A 113 2.38 -57.97 -7.17
C ASN A 113 2.27 -56.44 -7.05
N PHE A 114 1.84 -55.92 -5.90
CA PHE A 114 1.64 -54.49 -5.64
C PHE A 114 2.27 -54.04 -4.30
N PRO A 115 3.61 -54.15 -4.15
CA PRO A 115 4.29 -53.96 -2.87
C PRO A 115 4.21 -52.54 -2.32
N SER A 116 4.07 -51.52 -3.19
CA SER A 116 3.95 -50.11 -2.77
C SER A 116 2.53 -49.69 -2.39
N SER A 117 1.52 -50.53 -2.66
CA SER A 117 0.12 -50.22 -2.42
C SER A 117 -0.34 -50.50 -0.98
N GLY A 118 0.54 -51.06 -0.14
CA GLY A 118 0.26 -51.33 1.28
C GLY A 118 -0.90 -52.30 1.50
N LEU A 119 -0.98 -53.36 0.68
CA LEU A 119 -2.05 -54.36 0.67
C LEU A 119 -1.98 -55.31 1.88
N GLU A 120 -1.92 -54.76 3.09
CA GLU A 120 -1.80 -55.52 4.32
C GLU A 120 -3.16 -56.04 4.80
N GLN A 121 -3.16 -57.25 5.36
CA GLN A 121 -4.36 -57.90 5.93
C GLN A 121 -5.52 -57.88 4.92
N ASN A 122 -6.70 -57.44 5.35
CA ASN A 122 -7.90 -57.25 4.54
C ASN A 122 -8.35 -55.78 4.54
N TYR A 123 -7.43 -54.84 4.71
CA TYR A 123 -7.79 -53.42 4.81
C TYR A 123 -8.17 -52.85 3.46
N CYS A 124 -9.13 -51.91 3.44
CA CYS A 124 -9.55 -51.22 2.23
C CYS A 124 -8.39 -50.42 1.62
N ARG A 125 -8.16 -50.57 0.32
CA ARG A 125 -7.05 -49.95 -0.42
C ARG A 125 -7.52 -49.50 -1.80
N ASN A 126 -6.69 -48.69 -2.46
CA ASN A 126 -6.89 -48.27 -3.83
C ASN A 126 -5.60 -48.50 -4.65
N PRO A 127 -5.24 -49.76 -4.95
CA PRO A 127 -3.99 -50.08 -5.63
C PRO A 127 -3.97 -49.66 -7.10
N ASP A 128 -5.13 -49.40 -7.70
CA ASP A 128 -5.31 -49.08 -9.11
C ASP A 128 -5.63 -47.61 -9.39
N GLY A 129 -5.71 -46.77 -8.36
CA GLY A 129 -5.98 -45.34 -8.51
C GLY A 129 -7.40 -45.06 -9.01
N ASP A 130 -8.37 -45.90 -8.62
CA ASP A 130 -9.77 -45.74 -9.00
C ASP A 130 -10.33 -44.42 -8.40
N PRO A 131 -10.92 -43.53 -9.22
CA PRO A 131 -11.43 -42.24 -8.73
C PRO A 131 -12.61 -42.36 -7.77
N GLU A 132 -13.34 -43.48 -7.75
CA GLU A 132 -14.47 -43.73 -6.84
C GLU A 132 -13.98 -44.03 -5.39
N GLY A 133 -12.73 -44.47 -5.26
CA GLY A 133 -12.02 -44.56 -3.99
C GLY A 133 -11.66 -45.98 -3.55
N LEU A 134 -11.53 -46.19 -2.24
CA LEU A 134 -10.99 -47.43 -1.70
C LEU A 134 -12.00 -48.58 -1.78
N TRP A 135 -11.47 -49.77 -1.96
CA TRP A 135 -12.24 -51.00 -2.09
C TRP A 135 -11.47 -52.19 -1.51
N CYS A 136 -12.16 -53.32 -1.40
CA CYS A 136 -11.56 -54.62 -1.06
C CYS A 136 -12.31 -55.76 -1.77
N TYR A 137 -11.66 -56.92 -1.94
CA TYR A 137 -12.37 -58.17 -2.19
C TYR A 137 -13.22 -58.51 -0.95
N THR A 138 -14.37 -59.17 -1.12
CA THR A 138 -15.25 -59.48 0.03
C THR A 138 -15.21 -60.97 0.38
N THR A 139 -15.58 -61.34 1.60
CA THR A 139 -15.74 -62.77 1.97
C THR A 139 -17.06 -63.37 1.50
N ASP A 140 -17.94 -62.57 0.89
CA ASP A 140 -19.22 -63.03 0.32
C ASP A 140 -19.00 -63.60 -1.09
N PRO A 141 -19.30 -64.88 -1.36
CA PRO A 141 -19.19 -65.47 -2.68
C PRO A 141 -20.04 -64.77 -3.75
N GLY A 142 -21.13 -64.10 -3.38
CA GLY A 142 -22.01 -63.36 -4.29
C GLY A 142 -21.51 -61.98 -4.69
N SER A 143 -20.47 -61.45 -4.01
CA SER A 143 -19.96 -60.09 -4.22
C SER A 143 -18.44 -60.10 -4.30
N ARG A 144 -17.89 -60.21 -5.51
CA ARG A 144 -16.43 -60.35 -5.72
C ARG A 144 -15.61 -59.26 -5.01
N TRP A 145 -16.02 -58.01 -5.13
CA TRP A 145 -15.38 -56.86 -4.48
C TRP A 145 -16.43 -55.79 -4.23
N GLU A 146 -16.11 -54.83 -3.36
CA GLU A 146 -16.97 -53.67 -3.11
C GLU A 146 -16.15 -52.52 -2.52
N TYR A 147 -16.60 -51.30 -2.75
CA TYR A 147 -16.01 -50.11 -2.15
C TYR A 147 -16.24 -50.03 -0.64
N CYS A 148 -15.32 -49.37 0.05
CA CYS A 148 -15.40 -49.10 1.48
C CYS A 148 -15.86 -47.67 1.77
N ASN A 149 -16.55 -47.49 2.89
CA ASN A 149 -17.01 -46.16 3.31
C ASN A 149 -15.99 -45.49 4.23
N VAL A 150 -14.87 -45.04 3.67
CA VAL A 150 -13.86 -44.24 4.39
C VAL A 150 -14.09 -42.76 4.09
N PRO A 151 -14.52 -41.92 5.04
CA PRO A 151 -14.83 -40.52 4.73
C PRO A 151 -13.59 -39.76 4.23
N PRO A 152 -13.74 -38.75 3.34
CA PRO A 152 -12.63 -37.87 3.01
C PRO A 152 -12.13 -37.21 4.29
N CYS A 153 -10.82 -37.01 4.41
CA CYS A 153 -10.27 -36.26 5.53
C CYS A 153 -10.81 -34.83 5.46
N VAL A 154 -11.76 -34.54 6.35
CA VAL A 154 -12.08 -33.19 6.73
C VAL A 154 -10.93 -32.77 7.62
N ALA A 155 -10.09 -31.84 7.18
CA ALA A 155 -9.24 -31.15 8.11
C ALA A 155 -10.18 -30.45 9.09
N ASN A 156 -10.19 -30.89 10.35
CA ASN A 156 -11.04 -30.27 11.36
C ASN A 156 -10.61 -28.80 11.46
N CYS A 157 -11.43 -27.94 10.89
CA CYS A 157 -11.22 -26.51 10.99
C CYS A 157 -11.55 -26.08 12.43
N PRO A 158 -10.80 -25.12 12.99
CA PRO A 158 -11.11 -24.58 14.30
C PRO A 158 -12.54 -24.02 14.33
N ALA A 159 -13.11 -23.82 15.52
CA ALA A 159 -14.42 -23.20 15.66
C ALA A 159 -14.49 -21.88 14.86
N ASN A 160 -15.67 -21.60 14.29
CA ASN A 160 -15.93 -20.43 13.44
C ASN A 160 -15.10 -20.41 12.14
N SER A 161 -14.83 -21.59 11.56
CA SER A 161 -14.16 -21.71 10.27
C SER A 161 -14.60 -22.94 9.50
N HIS A 162 -14.47 -22.87 8.17
CA HIS A 162 -14.86 -23.94 7.26
C HIS A 162 -13.75 -24.26 6.26
N TRP A 163 -13.74 -25.49 5.76
CA TRP A 163 -12.77 -25.94 4.77
C TRP A 163 -13.17 -25.50 3.36
N LEU A 164 -12.21 -24.96 2.60
CA LEU A 164 -12.39 -24.64 1.19
C LEU A 164 -11.42 -25.47 0.34
N GLN A 165 -11.95 -26.20 -0.65
CA GLN A 165 -11.15 -26.91 -1.65
C GLN A 165 -10.35 -25.97 -2.56
N HIS A 166 -10.81 -24.73 -2.72
CA HIS A 166 -10.11 -23.66 -3.42
C HIS A 166 -10.06 -22.45 -2.47
N GLY A 167 -8.94 -22.32 -1.76
CA GLY A 167 -8.75 -21.24 -0.79
C GLY A 167 -8.67 -19.85 -1.44
N SER A 168 -8.61 -18.83 -0.60
CA SER A 168 -8.24 -17.47 -1.01
C SER A 168 -6.76 -17.21 -0.71
N ALA A 169 -6.07 -16.48 -1.59
CA ALA A 169 -4.64 -16.18 -1.42
C ALA A 169 -4.35 -15.22 -0.25
N CYS A 170 -5.40 -14.74 0.43
CA CYS A 170 -5.31 -13.82 1.54
C CYS A 170 -6.01 -14.40 2.74
N ARG A 171 -5.35 -14.40 3.88
CA ARG A 171 -5.86 -14.92 5.15
C ARG A 171 -6.12 -13.73 6.10
N PRO A 172 -7.37 -13.28 6.30
CA PRO A 172 -7.68 -12.18 7.22
C PRO A 172 -7.29 -12.56 8.66
N SER A 173 -6.57 -11.68 9.37
CA SER A 173 -6.11 -11.92 10.74
C SER A 173 -6.40 -10.72 11.64
N CYS A 174 -6.21 -10.85 12.95
CA CYS A 174 -6.25 -9.70 13.84
C CYS A 174 -5.20 -8.63 13.48
N ASP A 175 -4.13 -9.03 12.77
CA ASP A 175 -3.09 -8.13 12.24
C ASP A 175 -3.39 -7.58 10.84
N ASP A 176 -4.40 -8.10 10.14
CA ASP A 176 -4.95 -7.51 8.91
C ASP A 176 -6.36 -8.06 8.67
N PRO A 177 -7.41 -7.40 9.22
CA PRO A 177 -8.79 -7.85 9.08
C PRO A 177 -9.34 -7.73 7.66
N SER A 178 -8.68 -6.99 6.77
CA SER A 178 -9.17 -6.71 5.42
C SER A 178 -8.02 -6.59 4.41
N PRO A 179 -7.27 -7.68 4.18
CA PRO A 179 -6.14 -7.67 3.27
C PRO A 179 -6.60 -7.35 1.85
N LYS A 180 -5.97 -6.33 1.23
CA LYS A 180 -6.26 -5.94 -0.15
C LYS A 180 -5.65 -6.96 -1.12
N CYS A 181 -6.45 -7.95 -1.51
CA CYS A 181 -6.04 -8.91 -2.53
C CYS A 181 -6.15 -8.28 -3.92
N THR A 182 -5.02 -8.05 -4.58
CA THR A 182 -5.03 -7.88 -6.05
C THR A 182 -5.53 -9.18 -6.66
N LYS A 183 -6.50 -9.11 -7.59
CA LYS A 183 -6.98 -10.24 -8.39
C LYS A 183 -5.84 -10.78 -9.27
N GLY A 184 -4.90 -11.51 -8.67
CA GLY A 184 -3.96 -12.36 -9.37
C GLY A 184 -4.73 -13.55 -9.94
N THR A 185 -4.42 -13.90 -11.17
CA THR A 185 -5.00 -15.03 -11.91
C THR A 185 -5.13 -16.28 -11.05
N ARG A 186 -6.38 -16.75 -10.86
CA ARG A 186 -6.72 -18.11 -10.40
C ARG A 186 -5.80 -19.07 -11.17
N THR A 187 -5.04 -19.94 -10.49
CA THR A 187 -5.34 -21.38 -10.53
C THR A 187 -4.72 -22.25 -9.42
N ASN A 188 -3.85 -21.76 -8.52
CA ASN A 188 -3.21 -22.63 -7.51
C ASN A 188 -3.21 -21.99 -6.11
N VAL A 189 -4.36 -21.91 -5.45
CA VAL A 189 -4.40 -21.63 -4.00
C VAL A 189 -4.62 -22.96 -3.27
N PRO A 190 -3.74 -23.34 -2.31
CA PRO A 190 -3.92 -24.58 -1.54
C PRO A 190 -5.28 -24.62 -0.84
N ALA A 191 -5.89 -25.81 -0.80
CA ALA A 191 -7.07 -26.04 0.03
C ALA A 191 -6.73 -25.79 1.50
N GLY A 192 -7.65 -25.21 2.26
CA GLY A 192 -7.38 -24.76 3.63
C GLY A 192 -8.61 -24.26 4.39
N CYS A 193 -8.50 -24.23 5.72
CA CYS A 193 -9.52 -23.62 6.58
C CYS A 193 -9.59 -22.11 6.40
N HIS A 194 -10.80 -21.56 6.38
CA HIS A 194 -11.09 -20.14 6.30
C HIS A 194 -12.08 -19.75 7.39
N CYS A 195 -11.79 -18.65 8.10
CA CYS A 195 -12.71 -18.11 9.10
C CYS A 195 -14.06 -17.74 8.45
N GLU A 196 -15.14 -17.98 9.19
CA GLU A 196 -16.47 -17.54 8.81
C GLU A 196 -16.56 -16.01 8.80
N THR A 197 -17.60 -15.49 8.13
CA THR A 197 -17.86 -14.05 8.08
C THR A 197 -17.89 -13.44 9.49
N GLY A 198 -17.19 -12.33 9.68
CA GLY A 198 -17.08 -11.65 10.99
C GLY A 198 -15.98 -12.17 11.91
N HIS A 199 -15.26 -13.23 11.51
CA HIS A 199 -14.14 -13.80 12.25
C HIS A 199 -12.83 -13.62 11.50
N VAL A 200 -11.75 -13.50 12.26
CA VAL A 200 -10.38 -13.36 11.73
C VAL A 200 -9.43 -14.30 12.48
N TRP A 201 -8.30 -14.61 11.85
CA TRP A 201 -7.29 -15.46 12.45
C TRP A 201 -6.49 -14.75 13.55
N GLU A 202 -6.43 -15.34 14.74
CA GLU A 202 -5.43 -15.04 15.78
C GLU A 202 -4.61 -16.31 16.03
N GLY A 203 -3.41 -16.38 15.46
CA GLY A 203 -2.63 -17.62 15.40
C GLY A 203 -3.34 -18.71 14.61
N ASP A 204 -3.78 -19.77 15.31
CA ASP A 204 -4.39 -20.98 14.74
C ASP A 204 -5.89 -21.11 15.07
N VAL A 205 -6.52 -20.06 15.59
CA VAL A 205 -7.97 -20.02 15.90
C VAL A 205 -8.65 -18.86 15.18
N CYS A 206 -9.94 -19.02 14.88
CA CYS A 206 -10.78 -17.96 14.35
C CYS A 206 -11.56 -17.32 15.49
N VAL A 207 -11.28 -16.04 15.74
CA VAL A 207 -11.90 -15.24 16.80
C VAL A 207 -12.77 -14.14 16.19
N PRO A 208 -13.84 -13.69 16.87
CA PRO A 208 -14.53 -12.46 16.50
C PRO A 208 -13.55 -11.29 16.44
N LEU A 209 -13.75 -10.37 15.49
CA LEU A 209 -12.87 -9.19 15.37
C LEU A 209 -12.84 -8.34 16.67
N SER A 210 -13.90 -8.37 17.47
CA SER A 210 -13.98 -7.72 18.78
C SER A 210 -13.05 -8.32 19.82
N ASP A 211 -12.68 -9.59 19.66
CA ASP A 211 -11.92 -10.38 20.62
C ASP A 211 -10.43 -10.39 20.28
N CYS A 212 -10.04 -9.72 19.18
CA CYS A 212 -8.65 -9.48 18.87
C CYS A 212 -7.97 -8.70 20.01
N PRO A 213 -6.79 -9.14 20.48
CA PRO A 213 -6.07 -8.43 21.52
C PRO A 213 -5.78 -7.01 21.03
N ALA A 214 -6.20 -6.00 21.80
CA ALA A 214 -5.92 -4.60 21.49
C ALA A 214 -4.40 -4.41 21.44
N ARG A 215 -3.84 -4.34 20.23
CA ARG A 215 -2.41 -4.08 20.05
C ARG A 215 -2.19 -2.59 20.24
N SER A 216 -1.38 -2.26 21.23
CA SER A 216 -0.89 -0.90 21.40
C SER A 216 0.26 -0.65 20.42
N CYS A 217 0.29 0.53 19.84
CA CYS A 217 1.36 0.91 18.92
C CYS A 217 2.55 1.46 19.71
N GLN A 218 3.76 1.06 19.36
CA GLN A 218 4.98 1.64 19.93
C GLN A 218 5.66 2.57 18.93
N GLN A 219 5.93 3.81 19.34
CA GLN A 219 6.70 4.76 18.54
C GLN A 219 7.52 5.70 19.41
N GLY A 220 8.84 5.69 19.23
CA GLY A 220 9.76 6.56 19.97
C GLY A 220 9.76 6.30 21.49
N GLY A 221 9.59 5.04 21.91
CA GLY A 221 9.53 4.66 23.32
C GLY A 221 8.21 4.95 24.03
N LYS A 222 7.20 5.48 23.33
CA LYS A 222 5.85 5.67 23.85
C LYS A 222 4.89 4.62 23.28
N THR A 223 3.90 4.27 24.09
CA THR A 223 2.85 3.30 23.77
C THR A 223 1.52 4.04 23.57
N TYR A 224 0.85 3.77 22.45
CA TYR A 224 -0.41 4.41 22.04
C TYR A 224 -1.52 3.37 21.94
N GLN A 225 -2.71 3.71 22.41
CA GLN A 225 -3.88 2.83 22.36
C GLN A 225 -4.50 2.81 20.97
N LEU A 226 -5.30 1.78 20.70
CA LEU A 226 -6.03 1.66 19.45
C LEU A 226 -6.89 2.91 19.19
N GLY A 227 -6.76 3.49 17.99
CA GLY A 227 -7.49 4.70 17.59
C GLY A 227 -6.94 6.00 18.16
N GLU A 228 -5.94 5.94 19.04
CA GLU A 228 -5.25 7.13 19.53
C GLU A 228 -4.52 7.84 18.37
N THR A 229 -4.54 9.17 18.39
CA THR A 229 -3.89 10.02 17.39
C THR A 229 -2.94 11.01 18.06
N TRP A 230 -1.78 11.25 17.47
CA TRP A 230 -0.77 12.16 18.02
C TRP A 230 0.00 12.89 16.92
N ALA A 231 0.43 14.12 17.19
CA ALA A 231 1.38 14.81 16.32
C ALA A 231 2.82 14.44 16.62
N ARG A 232 3.60 14.26 15.56
CA ARG A 232 5.06 14.15 15.63
C ARG A 232 5.65 15.53 15.86
N GLN A 233 6.39 15.69 16.95
CA GLN A 233 7.09 16.94 17.28
C GLN A 233 8.40 17.09 16.49
N ASP A 234 9.04 15.96 16.18
CA ASP A 234 10.28 15.88 15.41
C ASP A 234 10.07 16.06 13.89
N VAL A 235 8.84 15.85 13.40
CA VAL A 235 8.50 16.01 11.98
C VAL A 235 7.26 16.92 11.82
N PRO A 236 7.45 18.23 11.58
CA PRO A 236 6.34 19.17 11.45
C PRO A 236 5.33 18.80 10.37
N GLY A 237 4.05 18.90 10.74
CA GLY A 237 2.90 18.57 9.90
C GLY A 237 2.54 17.09 9.85
N THR A 238 3.23 16.23 10.59
CA THR A 238 2.93 14.79 10.62
C THR A 238 2.05 14.43 11.80
N THR A 239 0.87 13.87 11.52
CA THR A 239 -0.03 13.29 12.52
C THR A 239 -0.07 11.79 12.31
N CYS A 240 0.06 11.03 13.39
CA CYS A 240 0.02 9.58 13.39
C CYS A 240 -1.21 9.05 14.12
N SER A 241 -1.65 7.86 13.77
CA SER A 241 -2.72 7.12 14.43
C SER A 241 -2.33 5.65 14.63
N CYS A 242 -2.86 5.03 15.68
CA CYS A 242 -2.67 3.60 15.94
C CYS A 242 -3.81 2.78 15.33
N SER A 243 -3.47 1.83 14.42
CA SER A 243 -4.44 0.93 13.80
C SER A 243 -4.71 -0.33 14.63
N GLN A 244 -5.80 -1.03 14.28
CA GLN A 244 -6.20 -2.31 14.88
C GLN A 244 -5.10 -3.37 14.85
N ASN A 245 -4.18 -3.24 13.89
CA ASN A 245 -3.12 -4.19 13.64
C ASN A 245 -1.81 -3.83 14.38
N GLY A 246 -1.86 -2.88 15.33
CA GLY A 246 -0.68 -2.37 16.03
C GLY A 246 0.28 -1.56 15.14
N THR A 247 -0.16 -1.17 13.94
CA THR A 247 0.66 -0.39 13.00
C THR A 247 0.40 1.10 13.19
N VAL A 248 1.48 1.88 13.18
CA VAL A 248 1.38 3.34 13.18
C VAL A 248 1.19 3.84 11.75
N HIS A 249 0.06 4.47 11.46
CA HIS A 249 -0.14 5.20 10.20
C HIS A 249 0.10 6.68 10.43
N CYS A 250 1.02 7.27 9.68
CA CYS A 250 1.32 8.69 9.75
C CYS A 250 0.97 9.38 8.44
N GLU A 251 0.22 10.48 8.54
CA GLU A 251 -0.11 11.35 7.43
C GLU A 251 0.56 12.70 7.62
N ARG A 252 1.18 13.20 6.55
CA ARG A 252 1.80 14.52 6.55
C ARG A 252 0.85 15.54 5.92
N LYS A 253 0.27 16.37 6.78
CA LYS A 253 -0.51 17.54 6.37
C LYS A 253 0.44 18.59 5.82
N LYS A 254 0.27 18.91 4.54
CA LYS A 254 0.81 20.14 3.96
C LYS A 254 -0.22 21.23 4.17
N CYS A 255 0.23 22.44 4.45
CA CYS A 255 -0.60 23.64 4.40
C CYS A 255 -0.19 24.42 3.15
N PRO A 256 -0.73 24.11 1.95
CA PRO A 256 -0.24 24.68 0.69
C PRO A 256 -0.30 26.21 0.67
N HIS A 257 -1.18 26.76 1.50
CA HIS A 257 -1.43 28.17 1.53
C HIS A 257 -1.06 28.80 2.89
N GLY A 258 -0.91 28.09 4.00
CA GLY A 258 -0.73 28.67 5.35
C GLY A 258 0.46 28.09 6.13
N GLU A 259 0.70 28.60 7.33
CA GLU A 259 1.74 28.07 8.22
C GLU A 259 1.23 26.87 9.02
N LEU A 260 2.05 25.85 9.17
CA LEU A 260 1.81 24.73 10.10
C LEU A 260 2.11 25.19 11.51
N ILE A 261 1.10 25.18 12.38
CA ILE A 261 1.27 25.49 13.79
C ILE A 261 0.87 24.29 14.65
N GLY A 262 1.65 24.02 15.69
CA GLY A 262 1.29 23.07 16.73
C GLY A 262 0.30 23.74 17.69
N LYS A 263 -0.93 23.24 17.78
CA LYS A 263 -1.93 23.68 18.75
C LYS A 263 -2.55 22.46 19.42
N ASP A 264 -2.61 22.46 20.75
CA ASP A 264 -3.19 21.37 21.55
C ASP A 264 -2.59 19.98 21.24
N GLY A 265 -1.28 19.93 20.94
CA GLY A 265 -0.60 18.68 20.58
C GLY A 265 -0.92 18.16 19.17
N MET A 266 -1.55 18.96 18.31
CA MET A 266 -1.87 18.60 16.92
C MET A 266 -1.43 19.66 15.90
N TRP A 267 -1.09 19.24 14.67
CA TRP A 267 -0.72 20.17 13.59
C TRP A 267 -1.95 20.76 12.89
N THR A 268 -2.07 22.08 12.90
CA THR A 268 -3.15 22.80 12.22
C THR A 268 -2.61 23.81 11.22
N CYS A 269 -3.43 24.17 10.23
CA CYS A 269 -3.07 25.23 9.29
C CYS A 269 -3.56 26.57 9.81
N LYS A 270 -2.64 27.48 10.06
CA LYS A 270 -2.93 28.87 10.39
C LYS A 270 -3.61 29.57 9.21
N LYS A 271 -4.71 30.28 9.48
CA LYS A 271 -5.40 31.09 8.46
C LYS A 271 -4.45 32.21 7.97
N PRO A 272 -4.47 32.57 6.67
CA PRO A 272 -3.68 33.69 6.16
C PRO A 272 -4.07 34.98 6.86
N GLY A 273 -3.09 35.81 7.19
CA GLY A 273 -3.34 37.21 7.51
C GLY A 273 -3.94 37.95 6.30
N LYS A 274 -4.68 39.02 6.58
CA LYS A 274 -5.20 39.93 5.55
C LYS A 274 -4.02 40.74 4.98
N VAL A 275 -3.71 40.58 3.70
CA VAL A 275 -2.70 41.42 3.03
C VAL A 275 -3.20 42.85 2.95
N VAL A 276 -2.35 43.82 3.27
CA VAL A 276 -2.60 45.26 3.14
C VAL A 276 -1.46 45.86 2.34
N CYS A 277 -1.79 46.57 1.26
CA CYS A 277 -0.78 47.29 0.48
C CYS A 277 -0.30 48.53 1.23
N PRO A 278 0.98 48.92 1.08
CA PRO A 278 1.53 50.12 1.70
C PRO A 278 0.73 51.39 1.35
N LYS A 279 0.82 52.41 2.20
CA LYS A 279 0.19 53.71 1.95
C LYS A 279 0.64 54.27 0.58
N GLY A 280 -0.32 54.73 -0.22
CA GLY A 280 -0.07 55.23 -1.58
C GLY A 280 -0.21 54.16 -2.68
N TYR A 281 -0.18 52.88 -2.33
CA TYR A 281 -0.54 51.80 -3.23
C TYR A 281 -2.05 51.54 -3.25
N SER A 282 -2.52 50.91 -4.31
CA SER A 282 -3.92 50.48 -4.42
C SER A 282 -4.28 49.39 -3.41
N LYS A 283 -5.58 49.13 -3.22
CA LYS A 283 -6.05 47.92 -2.53
C LYS A 283 -5.43 46.66 -3.16
N PRO A 284 -5.10 45.63 -2.34
CA PRO A 284 -4.47 44.41 -2.80
C PRO A 284 -5.40 43.66 -3.77
N ARG A 285 -4.82 43.14 -4.85
CA ARG A 285 -5.54 42.35 -5.85
C ARG A 285 -4.91 40.98 -5.95
N ALA A 286 -5.73 39.94 -5.76
CA ALA A 286 -5.28 38.57 -5.91
C ALA A 286 -4.73 38.33 -7.33
N HIS A 287 -3.54 37.73 -7.40
CA HIS A 287 -2.84 37.39 -8.64
C HIS A 287 -2.43 35.92 -8.62
N GLY A 288 -2.66 35.21 -9.73
CA GLY A 288 -2.42 33.77 -9.80
C GLY A 288 -3.32 32.94 -8.86
N ARG A 289 -2.82 31.76 -8.46
CA ARG A 289 -3.53 30.81 -7.58
C ARG A 289 -2.99 30.76 -6.13
N ASP A 290 -1.90 31.47 -5.82
CA ASP A 290 -1.10 31.23 -4.60
C ASP A 290 -0.96 32.46 -3.69
N ARG A 291 -2.00 32.87 -2.94
CA ARG A 291 -1.97 33.94 -1.90
C ARG A 291 -1.10 35.19 -2.24
N ARG A 292 -0.91 35.47 -3.53
CA ARG A 292 -0.13 36.56 -4.09
C ARG A 292 -1.07 37.70 -4.35
N PHE A 293 -0.67 38.87 -3.90
CA PHE A 293 -1.43 40.08 -4.03
C PHE A 293 -0.55 41.14 -4.65
N LEU A 294 -1.00 41.65 -5.79
CA LEU A 294 -0.35 42.76 -6.44
C LEU A 294 -0.92 44.07 -5.92
N CYS A 295 0.00 44.96 -5.57
CA CYS A 295 -0.27 46.34 -5.22
C CYS A 295 0.31 47.24 -6.28
N TYR A 296 -0.42 48.27 -6.70
CA TYR A 296 0.03 49.17 -7.76
C TYR A 296 0.00 50.62 -7.30
N ARG A 297 1.08 51.35 -7.58
CA ARG A 297 1.20 52.79 -7.32
C ARG A 297 1.55 53.51 -8.61
N PHE A 298 0.87 54.62 -8.87
CA PHE A 298 1.15 55.48 -10.02
C PHE A 298 2.02 56.65 -9.57
N GLU A 299 3.17 56.82 -10.22
CA GLU A 299 4.01 57.99 -10.03
C GLU A 299 3.79 58.98 -11.18
N LYS A 300 3.37 60.20 -10.82
CA LYS A 300 3.00 61.24 -11.78
C LYS A 300 4.20 62.01 -12.28
N ARG A 301 5.29 62.08 -11.51
CA ARG A 301 6.48 62.83 -11.86
C ARG A 301 7.24 62.09 -12.98
N PRO A 302 7.40 62.69 -14.18
CA PRO A 302 8.09 62.02 -15.26
C PRO A 302 9.59 61.86 -14.99
N THR A 303 10.12 60.65 -15.20
CA THR A 303 11.53 60.32 -15.01
C THR A 303 12.04 59.44 -16.15
N THR A 304 13.36 59.27 -16.25
CA THR A 304 13.96 58.27 -17.15
C THR A 304 13.55 56.85 -16.73
N TYR A 305 13.68 55.88 -17.63
CA TYR A 305 13.35 54.48 -17.34
C TYR A 305 14.15 53.94 -16.16
N ARG A 306 15.46 54.18 -16.14
CA ARG A 306 16.37 53.77 -15.05
C ARG A 306 15.91 54.34 -13.71
N GLN A 307 15.64 55.64 -13.65
CA GLN A 307 15.15 56.29 -12.42
C GLN A 307 13.80 55.74 -11.96
N ALA A 308 12.90 55.41 -12.90
CA ALA A 308 11.61 54.81 -12.59
C ALA A 308 11.78 53.39 -12.00
N THR A 309 12.66 52.58 -12.59
CA THR A 309 13.04 51.26 -12.08
C THR A 309 13.63 51.35 -10.67
N ASP A 310 14.60 52.25 -10.46
CA ASP A 310 15.26 52.45 -9.17
C ASP A 310 14.25 52.90 -8.10
N THR A 311 13.31 53.78 -8.46
CA THR A 311 12.23 54.22 -7.56
C THR A 311 11.37 53.06 -7.11
N CYS A 312 10.92 52.20 -8.05
CA CYS A 312 10.09 51.06 -7.68
C CYS A 312 10.86 50.01 -6.87
N ARG A 313 12.14 49.77 -7.20
CA ARG A 313 13.02 48.86 -6.47
C ARG A 313 13.29 49.31 -5.04
N ALA A 314 13.50 50.61 -4.83
CA ALA A 314 13.69 51.20 -3.50
C ALA A 314 12.48 50.99 -2.57
N GLU A 315 11.28 50.81 -3.13
CA GLU A 315 10.05 50.51 -2.39
C GLU A 315 9.80 48.99 -2.25
N GLY A 316 10.76 48.14 -2.61
CA GLY A 316 10.64 46.67 -2.58
C GLY A 316 9.83 46.10 -3.74
N GLY A 317 9.61 46.89 -4.79
CA GLY A 317 8.81 46.50 -5.96
C GLY A 317 9.58 46.62 -7.26
N ARG A 318 8.83 46.80 -8.34
CA ARG A 318 9.36 46.88 -9.70
C ARG A 318 8.44 47.69 -10.60
N LEU A 319 8.89 48.07 -11.78
CA LEU A 319 8.00 48.61 -12.80
C LEU A 319 6.94 47.57 -13.17
N VAL A 320 5.70 48.01 -13.37
CA VAL A 320 4.54 47.13 -13.54
C VAL A 320 4.68 46.16 -14.71
N THR A 321 4.27 44.90 -14.52
CA THR A 321 4.16 43.95 -15.62
C THR A 321 2.74 43.86 -16.14
N THR A 322 2.59 43.48 -17.40
CA THR A 322 1.26 43.42 -18.05
C THR A 322 1.09 42.14 -18.86
N ARG A 323 1.58 41.03 -18.29
CA ARG A 323 1.59 39.69 -18.91
C ARG A 323 0.20 39.05 -19.02
N ASP A 324 -0.79 39.53 -18.28
CA ASP A 324 -2.15 39.01 -18.29
C ASP A 324 -3.21 40.13 -18.34
N LYS A 325 -4.46 39.77 -18.64
CA LYS A 325 -5.57 40.74 -18.75
C LYS A 325 -5.77 41.54 -17.47
N LYS A 326 -5.65 40.91 -16.29
CA LYS A 326 -5.89 41.58 -15.01
C LYS A 326 -4.82 42.62 -14.73
N SER A 327 -3.55 42.26 -14.87
CA SER A 327 -2.41 43.16 -14.63
C SER A 327 -2.42 44.36 -15.60
N ARG A 328 -2.69 44.11 -16.89
CA ARG A 328 -2.88 45.16 -17.89
C ARG A 328 -4.03 46.12 -17.55
N ASP A 329 -5.18 45.60 -17.14
CA ASP A 329 -6.33 46.45 -16.79
C ASP A 329 -6.01 47.38 -15.60
N GLN A 330 -5.13 46.96 -14.68
CA GLN A 330 -4.66 47.82 -13.58
C GLN A 330 -3.86 49.03 -14.06
N VAL A 331 -3.04 48.86 -15.11
CA VAL A 331 -2.31 49.96 -15.76
C VAL A 331 -3.29 50.92 -16.40
N LEU A 332 -4.24 50.40 -17.20
CA LEU A 332 -5.23 51.23 -17.90
C LEU A 332 -6.11 52.03 -16.95
N ILE A 333 -6.65 51.39 -15.90
CA ILE A 333 -7.54 52.04 -14.92
C ILE A 333 -6.83 53.20 -14.20
N ARG A 334 -5.54 53.05 -13.87
CA ARG A 334 -4.76 54.11 -13.22
C ARG A 334 -4.33 55.17 -14.20
N PHE A 335 -3.79 54.78 -15.35
CA PHE A 335 -3.31 55.70 -16.36
C PHE A 335 -4.44 56.62 -16.87
N ARG A 336 -5.63 56.07 -17.13
CA ARG A 336 -6.81 56.84 -17.60
C ARG A 336 -7.23 57.95 -16.63
N LYS A 337 -6.98 57.79 -15.33
CA LYS A 337 -7.30 58.79 -14.29
C LYS A 337 -6.29 59.95 -14.21
N THR A 338 -5.31 59.97 -15.10
CA THR A 338 -4.23 60.98 -15.11
C THR A 338 -4.28 61.82 -16.38
N ARG A 339 -3.63 62.97 -16.35
CA ARG A 339 -3.41 63.84 -17.52
C ARG A 339 -2.15 63.47 -18.32
N GLN A 340 -1.44 62.40 -17.93
CA GLN A 340 -0.23 61.97 -18.61
C GLN A 340 -0.56 61.41 -20.00
N SER A 341 0.31 61.68 -20.97
CA SER A 341 0.18 61.20 -22.36
C SER A 341 0.86 59.84 -22.56
N THR A 342 1.89 59.54 -21.78
CA THR A 342 2.68 58.30 -21.83
C THR A 342 3.13 57.84 -20.45
N VAL A 343 3.30 56.53 -20.29
CA VAL A 343 3.64 55.91 -19.00
C VAL A 343 4.58 54.71 -19.20
N TRP A 344 5.68 54.65 -18.46
CA TRP A 344 6.58 53.49 -18.46
C TRP A 344 5.92 52.23 -17.88
N ILE A 345 6.20 51.09 -18.50
CA ILE A 345 5.90 49.74 -18.00
C ILE A 345 7.19 48.94 -17.90
N GLY A 346 7.21 47.90 -17.08
CA GLY A 346 8.40 47.10 -16.78
C GLY A 346 8.74 46.09 -17.87
N LEU A 347 8.83 46.52 -19.13
CA LEU A 347 9.34 45.72 -20.23
C LEU A 347 10.49 46.48 -20.91
N SER A 348 11.63 45.82 -21.07
CA SER A 348 12.80 46.39 -21.74
C SER A 348 13.79 45.31 -22.16
N ASP A 349 14.69 45.61 -23.09
CA ASP A 349 15.83 44.78 -23.49
C ASP A 349 17.19 45.41 -23.11
N GLN A 350 17.20 46.43 -22.24
CA GLN A 350 18.41 47.06 -21.70
C GLN A 350 19.45 46.08 -21.11
N GLU A 351 19.03 44.88 -20.68
CA GLU A 351 19.94 43.86 -20.14
C GLU A 351 20.50 42.93 -21.22
N THR A 352 19.77 42.70 -22.30
CA THR A 352 20.22 41.85 -23.42
C THR A 352 19.52 42.31 -24.69
N GLU A 353 20.30 42.93 -25.58
CA GLU A 353 19.85 43.43 -26.87
C GLU A 353 19.00 42.39 -27.64
N GLU A 354 17.94 42.87 -28.29
CA GLU A 354 16.95 42.06 -29.01
C GLU A 354 16.12 41.09 -28.14
N LYS A 355 16.34 41.05 -26.82
CA LYS A 355 15.61 40.18 -25.88
C LYS A 355 14.85 40.99 -24.83
N LEU A 356 13.60 41.34 -25.19
CA LEU A 356 12.69 42.00 -24.26
C LEU A 356 12.38 41.11 -23.05
N MET A 357 12.66 41.64 -21.86
CA MET A 357 12.44 41.01 -20.57
C MET A 357 11.47 41.85 -19.73
N TRP A 358 10.55 41.17 -19.04
CA TRP A 358 9.74 41.82 -18.02
C TRP A 358 10.56 42.06 -16.75
N SER A 359 10.16 43.03 -15.95
CA SER A 359 10.82 43.40 -14.69
C SER A 359 10.83 42.30 -13.61
N ASP A 360 10.19 41.14 -13.83
CA ASP A 360 10.28 39.92 -12.99
C ASP A 360 11.28 38.89 -13.57
N GLY A 361 12.00 39.24 -14.64
CA GLY A 361 12.89 38.33 -15.33
C GLY A 361 12.19 37.32 -16.23
N VAL A 362 10.88 37.46 -16.48
CA VAL A 362 10.17 36.59 -17.43
C VAL A 362 10.36 37.14 -18.85
N PRO A 363 10.78 36.32 -19.83
CA PRO A 363 10.88 36.76 -21.23
C PRO A 363 9.55 37.19 -21.83
N TYR A 364 9.58 38.21 -22.70
CA TYR A 364 8.42 38.61 -23.48
C TYR A 364 8.10 37.57 -24.57
N SER A 365 6.81 37.26 -24.76
CA SER A 365 6.35 36.36 -25.83
C SER A 365 5.57 37.12 -26.90
N VAL A 366 5.85 36.80 -28.17
CA VAL A 366 5.54 37.61 -29.36
C VAL A 366 4.04 37.67 -29.72
N ASN A 367 3.17 36.97 -28.99
CA ASN A 367 1.72 36.90 -29.29
C ASN A 367 0.87 38.02 -28.65
N SER A 368 1.48 39.12 -28.20
CA SER A 368 0.75 40.22 -27.57
C SER A 368 0.33 41.29 -28.59
N TRP A 369 -0.97 41.33 -28.89
CA TRP A 369 -1.66 42.33 -29.74
C TRP A 369 -1.56 43.79 -29.26
N TYR A 370 -0.74 44.07 -28.25
CA TYR A 370 -0.55 45.37 -27.64
C TYR A 370 0.72 46.10 -28.08
N MET A 371 1.77 45.40 -28.50
CA MET A 371 2.97 46.05 -29.00
C MET A 371 2.72 46.58 -30.41
N ARG A 372 2.90 47.89 -30.61
CA ARG A 372 2.64 48.56 -31.89
C ARG A 372 3.93 48.94 -32.65
N SER A 373 5.07 49.01 -31.98
CA SER A 373 6.37 49.31 -32.59
C SER A 373 7.22 48.06 -32.73
N SER A 374 8.12 48.06 -33.71
CA SER A 374 9.19 47.07 -33.81
C SER A 374 10.25 47.33 -32.75
N ASN A 375 10.97 46.28 -32.35
CA ASN A 375 12.18 46.43 -31.55
C ASN A 375 13.31 46.90 -32.49
N THR A 376 13.87 48.07 -32.23
CA THR A 376 14.94 48.67 -33.01
C THR A 376 16.09 48.96 -32.05
N PRO A 377 17.36 48.95 -32.51
CA PRO A 377 18.53 49.11 -31.64
C PRO A 377 18.57 50.38 -30.76
N ASP A 378 17.75 51.40 -31.06
CA ASP A 378 17.71 52.67 -30.34
C ASP A 378 16.52 52.79 -29.35
N ASN A 379 15.67 51.77 -29.23
CA ASN A 379 14.39 51.86 -28.49
C ASN A 379 14.18 50.67 -27.55
N ASP A 380 14.78 50.74 -26.36
CA ASP A 380 14.86 49.57 -25.49
C ASP A 380 13.78 49.52 -24.41
N CYS A 381 13.01 50.60 -24.24
CA CYS A 381 12.15 50.79 -23.07
C CYS A 381 10.67 50.91 -23.44
N ALA A 382 9.85 50.02 -22.90
CA ALA A 382 8.44 49.97 -23.22
C ALA A 382 7.61 50.97 -22.40
N TYR A 383 6.69 51.65 -23.08
CA TYR A 383 5.71 52.54 -22.49
C TYR A 383 4.33 52.37 -23.13
N VAL A 384 3.30 52.80 -22.42
CA VAL A 384 1.92 52.87 -22.90
C VAL A 384 1.62 54.29 -23.36
N SER A 385 1.05 54.47 -24.56
CA SER A 385 0.72 55.79 -25.09
C SER A 385 -0.78 56.00 -25.26
N ARG A 386 -1.30 57.10 -24.71
CA ARG A 386 -2.71 57.50 -24.86
C ARG A 386 -3.06 57.83 -26.32
N LEU A 387 -2.14 58.50 -27.03
CA LEU A 387 -2.32 58.88 -28.43
C LEU A 387 -2.44 57.66 -29.35
N HIS A 388 -1.81 56.55 -28.99
CA HIS A 388 -1.85 55.31 -29.75
C HIS A 388 -2.87 54.31 -29.21
N GLY A 389 -3.96 54.78 -28.59
CA GLY A 389 -5.04 53.90 -28.11
C GLY A 389 -4.63 52.99 -26.95
N TYR A 390 -3.73 53.46 -26.08
CA TYR A 390 -3.18 52.72 -24.93
C TYR A 390 -2.40 51.45 -25.32
N LYS A 391 -1.81 51.45 -26.51
CA LYS A 391 -0.89 50.40 -26.97
C LYS A 391 0.51 50.59 -26.38
N TRP A 392 1.27 49.50 -26.35
CA TRP A 392 2.66 49.48 -25.95
C TRP A 392 3.52 49.90 -27.13
N LEU A 393 4.50 50.74 -26.84
CA LEU A 393 5.50 51.24 -27.76
C LEU A 393 6.84 51.13 -27.08
N LEU A 394 7.88 50.94 -27.87
CA LEU A 394 9.26 51.06 -27.45
C LEU A 394 9.74 52.48 -27.74
N GLY A 395 10.63 52.98 -26.91
CA GLY A 395 11.18 54.32 -27.02
C GLY A 395 12.48 54.47 -26.26
N GLU A 396 13.19 55.56 -26.53
CA GLU A 396 14.42 55.92 -25.82
C GLU A 396 14.25 55.91 -24.29
N CYS A 397 15.07 55.12 -23.60
CA CYS A 397 15.05 54.99 -22.14
C CYS A 397 15.38 56.29 -21.38
N SER A 398 16.06 57.24 -22.05
CA SER A 398 16.39 58.58 -21.56
C SER A 398 15.17 59.52 -21.52
N SER A 399 14.11 59.20 -22.25
CA SER A 399 12.86 59.97 -22.25
C SER A 399 12.26 60.05 -20.84
N LYS A 400 11.61 61.16 -20.52
CA LYS A 400 10.93 61.31 -19.22
C LYS A 400 9.46 60.96 -19.34
N ARG A 401 9.01 59.95 -18.60
CA ARG A 401 7.59 59.55 -18.54
C ARG A 401 7.17 59.25 -17.10
N ALA A 402 5.89 59.44 -16.82
CA ALA A 402 5.28 58.92 -15.60
C ALA A 402 5.36 57.38 -15.61
N PHE A 403 5.15 56.72 -14.46
CA PHE A 403 5.35 55.27 -14.37
C PHE A 403 4.44 54.62 -13.33
N LEU A 404 4.32 53.29 -13.38
CA LEU A 404 3.65 52.52 -12.33
C LEU A 404 4.62 51.53 -11.69
N CYS A 405 4.61 51.51 -10.37
CA CYS A 405 5.23 50.47 -9.57
C CYS A 405 4.21 49.36 -9.25
N GLU A 406 4.71 48.14 -9.18
CA GLU A 406 4.04 46.93 -8.74
C GLU A 406 4.82 46.32 -7.57
N LEU A 407 4.11 45.95 -6.50
CA LEU A 407 4.62 45.11 -5.42
C LEU A 407 3.95 43.74 -5.49
N ASP A 408 4.74 42.69 -5.32
CA ASP A 408 4.27 41.32 -5.15
C ASP A 408 4.34 40.95 -3.67
N LEU A 409 3.17 40.91 -3.03
CA LEU A 409 3.04 40.59 -1.61
C LEU A 409 2.43 39.21 -1.42
N PHE A 410 2.94 38.48 -0.44
CA PHE A 410 2.38 37.21 0.00
C PHE A 410 1.58 37.40 1.28
N ALA A 411 0.46 36.69 1.42
CA ALA A 411 -0.23 36.63 2.70
C ALA A 411 0.61 35.87 3.73
N THR A 412 1.23 36.59 4.65
CA THR A 412 1.92 36.02 5.82
C THR A 412 0.90 35.58 6.87
N SER A 413 1.31 34.66 7.75
CA SER A 413 0.49 34.23 8.87
C SER A 413 0.47 35.35 9.95
N ARG A 414 -0.63 35.49 10.69
CA ARG A 414 -0.78 36.53 11.73
C ARG A 414 -0.49 35.93 13.11
N GLU A 415 0.59 36.31 13.79
CA GLU A 415 0.73 36.00 15.23
C GLU A 415 -0.50 36.58 15.95
N ASP A 416 -1.27 35.72 16.59
CA ASP A 416 -2.41 36.10 17.45
C ASP A 416 -1.90 36.22 18.89
#